data_AF-A0A7C0WTF2-F1
#
_entry.id   AF-A0A7C0WTF2-F1
#
_cell.length_a   1.000
_cell.length_b   1.000
_cell.length_c   1.000
_cell.angle_alpha   90.00
_cell.angle_beta   90.00
_cell.angle_gamma   90.00
#
_symmetry.space_group_name_H-M   'P 1'
#
loop_
_entity.id
_entity.type
_entity.pdbx_description
1 polymer ?
#
loop_
_entity_poly.entity_id
_entity_poly.type
_entity_poly.pdbx_seq_one_letter_code
_entity_poly.pdbx_strand_id
1 'polypeptide(L)'
;MDDLTRKYPKTQFVYITVPLLKRQKRTLASRIKGFFGGKGYFADENNIARYKLNKLIREKYKGSGLLFDLARFESTKPDGTRESFEKKGKIYYALAPAYTGDGGHLNVVGRKYIAQQLLIFLANM
;
A
#
# COMPACT_ATOMS: atom_id res chain seq x y z
N MET A 1 0.75 7.87 -19.09
CA MET A 1 2.21 7.90 -18.92
C MET A 1 2.89 8.25 -20.23
N ASP A 2 2.52 7.59 -21.32
CA ASP A 2 3.08 7.84 -22.66
C ASP A 2 3.02 9.32 -23.07
N ASP A 3 1.92 10.01 -22.79
CA ASP A 3 1.81 11.45 -23.07
C ASP A 3 2.74 12.31 -22.20
N LEU A 4 2.96 11.94 -20.94
CA LEU A 4 3.88 12.63 -20.04
C LEU A 4 5.33 12.43 -20.47
N THR A 5 5.71 11.20 -20.83
CA THR A 5 7.04 10.89 -21.35
C THR A 5 7.31 11.62 -22.66
N ARG A 6 6.32 11.74 -23.55
CA ARG A 6 6.44 12.52 -24.79
C ARG A 6 6.62 14.00 -24.53
N LYS A 7 5.86 14.56 -23.57
CA LYS A 7 5.89 15.99 -23.22
C LYS A 7 7.16 16.38 -22.47
N TYR A 8 7.73 15.47 -21.69
CA TYR A 8 8.89 15.72 -20.83
C TYR A 8 9.99 14.67 -21.05
N PRO A 9 10.68 14.69 -22.21
CA PRO A 9 11.62 13.63 -22.60
C PRO A 9 12.88 13.56 -21.71
N LYS A 10 13.19 14.63 -20.96
CA LYS A 10 14.31 14.67 -20.01
C LYS A 10 13.90 14.31 -18.57
N THR A 11 12.64 13.93 -18.36
CA THR A 11 12.11 13.57 -17.03
C THR A 11 11.97 12.07 -16.91
N GLN A 12 12.60 11.49 -15.88
CA GLN A 12 12.40 10.10 -15.54
C GLN A 12 11.14 9.95 -14.67
N PHE A 13 10.23 9.09 -15.09
CA PHE A 13 9.00 8.83 -14.36
C PHE A 13 9.08 7.53 -13.59
N VAL A 14 8.81 7.61 -12.29
CA VAL A 14 8.76 6.47 -11.38
C VAL A 14 7.31 6.02 -11.21
N TYR A 15 7.09 4.71 -11.27
CA TYR A 15 5.80 4.08 -10.98
C TYR A 15 5.70 3.78 -9.49
N ILE A 16 4.51 3.96 -8.92
CA ILE A 16 4.26 3.68 -7.50
C ILE A 16 3.04 2.79 -7.33
N THR A 17 3.10 1.82 -6.43
CA THR A 17 1.92 1.05 -6.04
C THR A 17 0.97 1.92 -5.21
N VAL A 18 -0.34 1.68 -5.30
CA VAL A 18 -1.33 2.43 -4.51
C VAL A 18 -1.20 2.11 -3.02
N PRO A 19 -1.35 3.12 -2.13
CA PRO A 19 -1.14 2.96 -0.70
C PRO A 19 -2.18 2.04 -0.06
N LEU A 20 -1.77 1.34 0.98
CA LEU A 20 -2.59 0.44 1.78
C LEU A 20 -3.34 1.21 2.87
N LEU A 21 -4.42 0.60 3.37
CA LEU A 21 -5.14 1.08 4.54
C LEU A 21 -4.89 0.16 5.73
N LYS A 22 -5.00 0.72 6.93
CA LYS A 22 -5.06 -0.07 8.15
C LYS A 22 -6.33 -0.92 8.12
N ARG A 23 -6.26 -2.08 8.77
CA ARG A 23 -7.44 -2.92 8.97
C ARG A 23 -8.31 -2.38 10.10
N GLN A 24 -9.61 -2.44 9.92
CA GLN A 24 -10.53 -2.25 11.04
C GLN A 24 -10.26 -3.29 12.12
N LYS A 25 -9.99 -2.85 13.36
CA LYS A 25 -9.95 -3.78 14.51
C LYS A 25 -11.34 -4.42 14.61
N ARG A 26 -11.42 -5.75 14.60
CA ARG A 26 -12.66 -6.50 14.82
C ARG A 26 -13.10 -6.32 16.27
N THR A 27 -13.86 -5.26 16.55
CA THR A 27 -14.58 -5.07 17.83
C THR A 27 -15.99 -5.66 17.71
N LEU A 28 -16.64 -6.02 18.84
CA LEU A 28 -18.04 -6.48 18.84
C LEU A 28 -18.97 -5.52 18.07
N ALA A 29 -18.79 -4.20 18.26
CA ALA A 29 -19.54 -3.16 17.56
C ALA A 29 -19.36 -3.19 16.03
N SER A 30 -18.16 -3.55 15.54
CA SER A 30 -17.90 -3.66 14.10
C SER A 30 -18.62 -4.85 13.44
N ARG A 31 -18.89 -5.93 14.21
CA ARG A 31 -19.67 -7.09 13.72
C ARG A 31 -21.12 -6.73 13.47
N ILE A 32 -21.71 -5.90 14.34
CA ILE A 32 -23.12 -5.45 14.22
C ILE A 32 -23.27 -4.52 13.01
N LYS A 33 -22.37 -3.54 12.83
CA LYS A 33 -22.38 -2.64 11.66
C LYS A 33 -22.19 -3.38 10.34
N GLY A 34 -21.39 -4.45 10.31
CA GLY A 34 -21.20 -5.28 9.13
C GLY A 34 -22.48 -5.97 8.62
N PHE A 35 -23.46 -6.17 9.50
CA PHE A 35 -24.77 -6.75 9.14
C PHE A 35 -25.68 -5.74 8.42
N PHE A 36 -25.45 -4.43 8.58
CA PHE A 36 -26.23 -3.34 7.98
C PHE A 36 -25.62 -2.76 6.69
N GLY A 37 -24.79 -3.53 5.98
CA GLY A 37 -24.32 -3.19 4.63
C GLY A 37 -23.30 -2.04 4.52
N GLY A 38 -22.97 -1.34 5.60
CA GLY A 38 -21.94 -0.31 5.61
C GLY A 38 -20.53 -0.90 5.62
N LYS A 39 -19.95 -1.16 4.45
CA LYS A 39 -18.51 -1.47 4.37
C LYS A 39 -17.72 -0.18 4.62
N GLY A 40 -17.29 0.00 5.86
CA GLY A 40 -16.48 1.15 6.25
C GLY A 40 -15.19 1.27 5.42
N TYR A 41 -14.62 2.47 5.38
CA TYR A 41 -13.39 2.77 4.63
C TYR A 41 -12.22 1.78 4.92
N PHE A 42 -12.15 1.25 6.14
CA PHE A 42 -11.13 0.27 6.57
C PHE A 42 -11.53 -1.20 6.44
N ALA A 43 -12.60 -1.50 5.71
CA ALA A 43 -13.02 -2.88 5.42
C ALA A 43 -11.95 -3.63 4.63
N ASP A 44 -11.79 -4.93 4.91
CA ASP A 44 -10.79 -5.79 4.26
C ASP A 44 -10.91 -5.75 2.72
N GLU A 45 -12.12 -5.56 2.18
CA GLU A 45 -12.40 -5.41 0.74
C GLU A 45 -11.61 -4.28 0.08
N ASN A 46 -11.37 -3.18 0.79
CA ASN A 46 -10.61 -2.05 0.26
C ASN A 46 -9.14 -2.39 0.05
N ASN A 47 -8.54 -3.19 0.93
CA ASN A 47 -7.17 -3.69 0.75
C ASN A 47 -7.11 -4.83 -0.27
N ILE A 48 -8.17 -5.64 -0.41
CA ILE A 48 -8.27 -6.65 -1.48
C ILE A 48 -8.28 -5.97 -2.87
N ALA A 49 -9.05 -4.89 -3.03
CA ALA A 49 -9.09 -4.14 -4.29
C ALA A 49 -7.72 -3.50 -4.61
N ARG A 50 -7.08 -2.86 -3.62
CA ARG A 50 -5.71 -2.34 -3.75
C ARG A 50 -4.70 -3.41 -4.10
N TYR A 51 -4.79 -4.59 -3.48
CA TYR A 51 -3.93 -5.72 -3.80
C TYR A 51 -4.06 -6.14 -5.27
N LYS A 52 -5.29 -6.22 -5.81
CA LYS A 52 -5.52 -6.57 -7.21
C LYS A 52 -4.91 -5.54 -8.16
N LEU A 53 -5.13 -4.25 -7.90
CA LEU A 53 -4.54 -3.17 -8.71
C LEU A 53 -3.00 -3.19 -8.61
N ASN A 54 -2.46 -3.30 -7.40
CA ASN A 54 -1.02 -3.35 -7.19
C ASN A 54 -0.37 -4.60 -7.81
N LYS A 55 -1.11 -5.70 -7.95
CA LYS A 55 -0.64 -6.86 -8.71
C LYS A 55 -0.47 -6.49 -10.20
N LEU A 56 -1.47 -5.83 -10.80
CA LEU A 56 -1.39 -5.37 -12.20
C LEU A 56 -0.25 -4.35 -12.41
N ILE A 57 -0.08 -3.40 -11.49
CA ILE A 57 1.03 -2.42 -11.54
C ILE A 57 2.38 -3.14 -11.50
N ARG A 58 2.57 -4.10 -10.58
CA ARG A 58 3.80 -4.89 -10.51
C ARG A 58 4.03 -5.71 -11.77
N GLU A 59 3.01 -6.40 -12.28
CA GLU A 59 3.12 -7.19 -13.51
C GLU A 59 3.54 -6.34 -14.70
N LYS A 60 2.98 -5.12 -14.82
CA LYS A 60 3.29 -4.20 -15.91
C LYS A 60 4.65 -3.52 -15.78
N TYR A 61 5.05 -3.11 -14.58
CA TYR A 61 6.18 -2.19 -14.40
C TYR A 61 7.41 -2.76 -13.69
N LYS A 62 7.36 -3.97 -13.10
CA LYS A 62 8.51 -4.56 -12.40
C LYS A 62 9.77 -4.66 -13.27
N GLY A 63 9.61 -4.94 -14.57
CA GLY A 63 10.72 -5.12 -15.50
C GLY A 63 11.37 -3.80 -15.94
N SER A 64 10.77 -2.65 -15.60
CA SER A 64 11.31 -1.34 -15.97
C SER A 64 12.46 -0.88 -15.08
N GLY A 65 12.63 -1.47 -13.88
CA GLY A 65 13.52 -0.93 -12.84
C GLY A 65 12.99 0.33 -12.14
N LEU A 66 11.90 0.94 -12.63
CA LEU A 66 11.37 2.23 -12.17
C LEU A 66 10.15 2.10 -11.26
N LEU A 67 9.94 0.94 -10.63
CA LEU A 67 8.79 0.70 -9.75
C LEU A 67 9.16 0.82 -8.28
N PHE A 68 8.70 1.88 -7.63
CA PHE A 68 8.73 2.03 -6.17
C PHE A 68 7.51 1.32 -5.55
N ASP A 69 7.71 0.15 -4.96
CA ASP A 69 6.64 -0.64 -4.35
C ASP A 69 6.25 -0.14 -2.95
N LEU A 70 5.63 1.04 -2.88
CA LEU A 70 5.13 1.67 -1.66
C LEU A 70 4.31 0.69 -0.80
N ALA A 71 3.35 -0.03 -1.39
CA ALA A 71 2.50 -0.97 -0.68
C ALA A 71 3.28 -2.12 -0.02
N ARG A 72 4.43 -2.53 -0.57
CA ARG A 72 5.31 -3.48 0.12
C ARG A 72 5.86 -2.86 1.39
N PHE A 73 6.47 -1.69 1.29
CA PHE A 73 7.06 -0.99 2.43
C PHE A 73 6.03 -0.65 3.51
N GLU A 74 4.86 -0.12 3.15
CA GLU A 74 3.79 0.21 4.09
C GLU A 74 3.31 -0.98 4.91
N SER A 75 3.38 -2.19 4.34
CA SER A 75 3.03 -3.41 5.07
C SER A 75 4.19 -4.01 5.87
N THR A 76 5.44 -3.64 5.61
CA THR A 76 6.62 -4.19 6.30
C THR A 76 6.79 -3.52 7.65
N LYS A 77 6.52 -4.24 8.73
CA LYS A 77 6.65 -3.77 10.11
C LYS A 77 8.14 -3.57 10.47
N PRO A 78 8.45 -2.86 11.58
CA PRO A 78 9.83 -2.66 12.02
C PRO A 78 10.62 -3.96 12.27
N ASP A 79 9.92 -5.07 12.58
CA ASP A 79 10.52 -6.40 12.76
C ASP A 79 10.81 -7.13 11.43
N GLY A 80 10.55 -6.50 10.28
CA GLY A 80 10.74 -7.07 8.94
C GLY A 80 9.59 -7.96 8.46
N THR A 81 8.65 -8.35 9.33
CA THR A 81 7.48 -9.14 8.93
C THR A 81 6.40 -8.25 8.31
N ARG A 82 5.42 -8.84 7.61
CA ARG A 82 4.38 -8.08 6.91
C ARG A 82 3.04 -8.10 7.62
N GLU A 83 2.41 -6.94 7.78
CA GLU A 83 1.02 -6.80 8.19
C GLU A 83 0.12 -7.39 7.10
N SER A 84 -0.58 -8.47 7.46
CA SER A 84 -1.31 -9.28 6.51
C SER A 84 -2.58 -9.87 7.11
N PHE A 85 -3.45 -10.38 6.24
CA PHE A 85 -4.67 -11.06 6.62
C PHE A 85 -5.10 -12.08 5.58
N GLU A 86 -5.79 -13.11 6.04
CA GLU A 86 -6.35 -14.12 5.16
C GLU A 86 -7.83 -13.87 4.86
N LYS A 87 -8.21 -14.04 3.60
CA LYS A 87 -9.61 -14.07 3.16
C LYS A 87 -9.77 -15.12 2.07
N LYS A 88 -10.61 -16.14 2.32
CA LYS A 88 -10.86 -17.27 1.40
C LYS A 88 -9.57 -17.98 0.97
N GLY A 89 -8.70 -18.35 1.93
CA GLY A 89 -7.47 -19.10 1.64
C GLY A 89 -6.36 -18.28 0.99
N LYS A 90 -6.51 -16.95 0.88
CA LYS A 90 -5.51 -16.07 0.26
C LYS A 90 -5.06 -14.97 1.21
N ILE A 91 -3.75 -14.74 1.24
CA ILE A 91 -3.10 -13.68 2.02
C ILE A 91 -3.16 -12.36 1.26
N TYR A 92 -3.59 -11.31 1.96
CA TYR A 92 -3.58 -9.92 1.54
C TYR A 92 -2.79 -9.08 2.55
N TYR A 93 -2.46 -7.86 2.16
CA TYR A 93 -1.61 -6.98 2.97
C TYR A 93 -2.35 -5.70 3.33
N ALA A 94 -1.98 -5.12 4.47
CA ALA A 94 -2.53 -3.87 4.98
C ALA A 94 -1.41 -2.95 5.48
N LEU A 95 -1.76 -1.68 5.72
CA LEU A 95 -0.84 -0.71 6.30
C LEU A 95 -0.49 -1.13 7.72
N ALA A 96 0.81 -1.24 8.01
CA ALA A 96 1.31 -1.57 9.33
C ALA A 96 0.77 -0.55 10.36
N PRO A 97 0.15 -1.00 11.47
CA PRO A 97 -0.42 -0.09 12.47
C PRO A 97 0.60 0.90 13.06
N ALA A 98 1.88 0.52 13.11
CA ALA A 98 2.97 1.38 13.57
C ALA A 98 3.17 2.64 12.72
N TYR A 99 2.73 2.64 11.46
CA TYR A 99 2.99 3.70 10.49
C TYR A 99 1.83 4.67 10.30
N THR A 100 0.73 4.52 11.05
CA THR A 100 -0.44 5.38 10.87
C THR A 100 -1.15 5.69 12.18
N GLY A 101 -1.66 6.92 12.31
CA GLY A 101 -2.52 7.33 13.42
C GLY A 101 -4.01 7.13 13.13
N ASP A 102 -4.43 7.49 11.91
CA ASP A 102 -5.84 7.50 11.48
C ASP A 102 -6.24 6.28 10.62
N GLY A 103 -5.27 5.48 10.19
CA GLY A 103 -5.45 4.30 9.37
C GLY A 103 -5.28 4.51 7.86
N GLY A 104 -5.19 5.74 7.37
CA GLY A 104 -5.07 6.05 5.93
C GLY A 104 -3.88 6.94 5.58
N HIS A 105 -3.38 7.73 6.53
CA HIS A 105 -2.21 8.58 6.36
C HIS A 105 -1.04 8.08 7.19
N LEU A 106 0.16 8.26 6.66
CA LEU A 106 1.38 7.97 7.39
C LEU A 106 1.57 8.95 8.55
N ASN A 107 1.87 8.40 9.73
CA ASN A 107 2.35 9.15 10.88
C ASN A 107 3.84 9.49 10.72
N VAL A 108 4.45 10.14 11.72
CA VAL A 108 5.86 10.57 11.67
C VAL A 108 6.82 9.38 11.44
N VAL A 109 6.57 8.24 12.09
CA VAL A 109 7.38 7.02 11.94
C VAL A 109 7.29 6.48 10.52
N GLY A 110 6.06 6.32 10.02
CA GLY A 110 5.80 5.84 8.65
C GLY A 110 6.41 6.74 7.59
N ARG A 111 6.24 8.07 7.71
CA ARG A 111 6.83 9.04 6.77
C ARG A 111 8.35 8.92 6.72
N LYS A 112 9.02 8.85 7.87
CA LYS A 112 10.48 8.72 7.94
C LYS A 112 10.95 7.42 7.30
N TYR A 113 10.29 6.30 7.60
CA TYR A 113 10.63 5.00 7.02
C TYR A 113 10.45 5.00 5.50
N ILE A 114 9.29 5.42 4.99
CA ILE A 114 9.02 5.45 3.55
C ILE A 114 9.97 6.42 2.82
N ALA A 115 10.29 7.57 3.42
CA ALA A 115 11.28 8.50 2.86
C ALA A 115 12.67 7.86 2.74
N GLN A 116 13.11 7.09 3.74
CA GLN A 116 14.38 6.35 3.67
C GLN A 116 14.36 5.31 2.54
N GLN A 117 13.25 4.56 2.39
CA GLN A 117 13.13 3.59 1.30
C GLN A 117 13.11 4.27 -0.08
N LEU A 118 12.48 5.44 -0.19
CA LEU A 118 12.50 6.22 -1.42
C LEU A 118 13.90 6.72 -1.75
N LEU A 119 14.67 7.22 -0.77
CA LEU A 119 16.06 7.63 -0.98
C LEU A 119 16.93 6.47 -1.45
N ILE A 120 16.79 5.29 -0.85
CA ILE A 120 17.51 4.08 -1.28
C ILE A 120 17.12 3.72 -2.71
N PHE A 121 15.82 3.75 -3.05
CA PHE A 121 15.34 3.49 -4.39
C PHE A 121 15.98 4.45 -5.41
N LEU A 122 15.91 5.77 -5.16
CA LEU A 122 16.48 6.80 -6.03
C LEU A 122 18.00 6.69 -6.19
N ALA A 123 18.72 6.29 -5.14
CA ALA A 123 20.17 6.12 -5.19
C ALA A 123 20.63 4.90 -6.01
N ASN A 124 19.73 3.97 -6.31
CA ASN A 124 20.01 2.75 -7.09
C ASN A 124 19.31 2.75 -8.46
N MET A 125 18.84 3.92 -8.92
CA MET A 125 18.22 4.11 -10.24
C MET A 125 19.25 4.32 -11.36
#